data_AF-A0AAW0YKY0-F1
#
_entry.id   AF-A0AAW0YKY0-F1
#
_cell.length_a   1.000
_cell.length_b   1.000
_cell.length_c   1.000
_cell.angle_alpha   90.00
_cell.angle_beta   90.00
_cell.angle_gamma   90.00
#
_symmetry.space_group_name_H-M   'P 1'
#
loop_
_entity.id
_entity.type
_entity.pdbx_description
1 polymer ?
#
loop_
_entity_poly.entity_id
_entity_poly.type
_entity_poly.pdbx_seq_one_letter_code
_entity_poly.pdbx_strand_id
1 'polypeptide(L)'
;MARGRGRGRKAAAKRKTDDDGEPPAKLQREDSTNTKLRKAIQEAKKSASQLNKPRKIKPDQVLLRSFTNASVYEDYACMLNQTNIGNNNNKFYIIQVNEDAGRYICFTRWGRVGEEGQSNSDCSKEVEAAIKSFKKKFKDKTKNDWDNRDNFTPHPGKYTLIEIDEDDDDEEEDNDAVDGVEPSRQLVTFTGSCSLPYRTQLMIKLIFSDDMFVNQMSHMKLDVKKMPLGKLSKQQIAKGLEALMDIEEAIKKNKPRKVLMELSSKFFTLVPHNFGRSVPPVIADDSVVQEKKEVMLTLSDIELTQSLQKDKSKKDIHPLLEKYEMLECVLSLLDKKSEEFKMLQTYSTACPNTRKGPLLDAWRVDRKGEKTRFASHDDIQHRKLLWHGTNVAVVAAILKAGLRIMPHSGGLVGRGIYFASEHAKSSGYVQPHWGSFEGEEMVGFMFLVEVALGREKSITQFDSSLTRAPPGYDSIVGRGRNEPDPKKNKTVIFDGKEVVVPVGRPVPQPEWTQSGFFQSEYLVYKESQACIRYILKFSFK
;
A
#
# COMPACT_ATOMS: atom_id res chain seq x y z
N MET A 1 66.36 19.57 47.96
CA MET A 1 64.95 19.81 48.38
C MET A 1 64.19 20.41 47.19
N ALA A 2 62.92 20.02 47.05
CA ALA A 2 61.85 20.50 46.14
C ALA A 2 62.06 21.87 45.44
N ARG A 3 61.59 22.19 44.23
CA ARG A 3 60.55 21.67 43.31
C ARG A 3 60.63 22.53 42.02
N GLY A 4 60.17 22.02 40.87
CA GLY A 4 59.34 22.83 39.95
C GLY A 4 59.91 23.35 38.62
N ARG A 5 59.84 22.49 37.59
CA ARG A 5 59.38 22.70 36.18
C ARG A 5 59.56 24.07 35.49
N GLY A 6 60.17 24.01 34.29
CA GLY A 6 60.01 25.00 33.20
C GLY A 6 60.47 24.45 31.84
N ARG A 7 59.52 24.34 30.90
CA ARG A 7 59.55 23.82 29.52
C ARG A 7 60.73 24.21 28.60
N GLY A 8 61.07 23.34 27.65
CA GLY A 8 61.76 23.74 26.41
C GLY A 8 62.06 22.63 25.39
N ARG A 9 61.26 22.59 24.31
CA ARG A 9 61.66 22.43 22.88
C ARG A 9 62.82 21.47 22.49
N LYS A 10 62.52 20.44 21.67
CA LYS A 10 62.82 20.33 20.21
C LYS A 10 62.91 18.86 19.72
N ALA A 11 62.27 18.65 18.56
CA ALA A 11 62.63 17.80 17.42
C ALA A 11 63.34 16.44 17.61
N ALA A 12 62.70 15.38 17.11
CA ALA A 12 63.34 14.15 16.63
C ALA A 12 62.62 13.75 15.32
N ALA A 13 63.26 13.92 14.16
CA ALA A 13 64.08 12.93 13.47
C ALA A 13 63.25 11.82 12.77
N LYS A 14 63.07 11.98 11.46
CA LYS A 14 62.58 10.95 10.53
C LYS A 14 63.56 9.77 10.51
N ARG A 15 63.08 8.56 10.77
CA ARG A 15 63.63 7.31 10.22
C ARG A 15 62.48 6.55 9.56
N LYS A 16 62.67 6.23 8.29
CA LYS A 16 61.84 5.30 7.51
C LYS A 16 62.12 3.88 7.97
N THR A 17 61.07 3.12 8.18
CA THR A 17 61.05 1.67 7.98
C THR A 17 59.77 1.36 7.23
N ASP A 18 59.94 0.77 6.05
CA ASP A 18 58.88 0.28 5.19
C ASP A 18 58.18 -0.89 5.90
N ASP A 19 56.85 -0.83 6.00
CA ASP A 19 56.00 -1.97 6.31
C ASP A 19 54.74 -1.83 5.44
N ASP A 20 54.65 -2.71 4.45
CA ASP A 20 53.54 -2.88 3.52
C ASP A 20 52.34 -3.44 4.28
N GLY A 21 51.56 -2.54 4.89
CA GLY A 21 50.29 -2.84 5.53
C GLY A 21 49.15 -2.11 4.84
N GLU A 22 48.38 -2.83 4.02
CA GLU A 22 47.08 -2.38 3.51
C GLU A 22 46.24 -1.77 4.65
N PRO A 23 45.66 -0.57 4.49
CA PRO A 23 44.83 0.01 5.55
C PRO A 23 43.65 -0.93 5.82
N PRO A 24 43.33 -1.25 7.09
CA PRO A 24 42.26 -2.17 7.40
C PRO A 24 40.98 -1.67 6.73
N ALA A 25 40.35 -2.56 5.96
CA ALA A 25 39.08 -2.30 5.29
C ALA A 25 38.13 -1.63 6.29
N LYS A 26 37.78 -0.37 6.01
CA LYS A 26 36.78 0.36 6.80
C LYS A 26 35.54 -0.53 6.82
N LEU A 27 35.26 -1.13 7.98
CA LEU A 27 33.98 -1.75 8.28
C LEU A 27 32.91 -0.74 7.85
N GLN A 28 32.24 -1.04 6.73
CA GLN A 28 31.15 -0.22 6.25
C GLN A 28 30.12 -0.21 7.36
N ARG A 29 29.94 0.95 8.01
CA ARG A 29 28.84 1.16 8.94
C ARG A 29 27.58 0.90 8.13
N GLU A 30 26.86 -0.18 8.44
CA GLU A 30 25.57 -0.42 7.80
C GLU A 30 24.69 0.81 8.10
N ASP A 31 24.35 1.54 7.04
CA ASP A 31 23.40 2.65 7.12
C ASP A 31 22.14 2.16 7.83
N SER A 32 21.64 2.95 8.79
CA SER A 32 20.39 2.63 9.50
C SER A 32 19.27 2.40 8.49
N THR A 33 18.29 1.57 8.85
CA THR A 33 17.14 1.25 7.99
C THR A 33 16.47 2.52 7.46
N ASN A 34 16.34 3.57 8.28
CA ASN A 34 15.80 4.87 7.88
C ASN A 34 16.66 5.60 6.83
N THR A 35 17.99 5.42 6.87
CA THR A 35 18.93 6.06 5.93
C THR A 35 18.91 5.39 4.56
N LYS A 36 18.92 4.05 4.50
CA LYS A 36 18.74 3.30 3.25
C LYS A 36 17.38 3.59 2.61
N LEU A 37 16.38 3.79 3.44
CA LEU A 37 15.00 4.07 3.04
C LEU A 37 14.81 5.49 2.47
N ARG A 38 15.43 6.50 3.10
CA ARG A 38 15.46 7.86 2.54
C ARG A 38 16.16 7.93 1.18
N LYS A 39 17.19 7.11 0.96
CA LYS A 39 17.86 6.98 -0.35
C LYS A 39 16.92 6.39 -1.41
N ALA A 40 16.21 5.30 -1.11
CA ALA A 40 15.23 4.70 -2.02
C ALA A 40 14.07 5.66 -2.37
N ILE A 41 13.57 6.42 -1.40
CA ILE A 41 12.58 7.49 -1.64
C ILE A 41 13.15 8.56 -2.58
N GLN A 42 14.41 8.94 -2.39
CA GLN A 42 15.06 9.96 -3.21
C GLN A 42 15.32 9.49 -4.65
N GLU A 43 15.59 8.20 -4.84
CA GLU A 43 15.68 7.57 -6.17
C GLU A 43 14.31 7.51 -6.86
N ALA A 44 13.24 7.13 -6.15
CA ALA A 44 11.88 7.14 -6.68
C ALA A 44 11.42 8.56 -7.08
N LYS A 45 11.76 9.58 -6.28
CA LYS A 45 11.53 11.01 -6.60
C LYS A 45 12.24 11.44 -7.89
N LYS A 46 13.47 10.95 -8.15
CA LYS A 46 14.22 11.26 -9.38
C LYS A 46 13.59 10.62 -10.62
N SER A 47 13.13 9.37 -10.53
CA SER A 47 12.50 8.68 -11.66
C SER A 47 11.15 9.30 -12.05
N ALA A 48 10.39 9.82 -11.09
CA ALA A 48 9.14 10.53 -11.35
C ALA A 48 9.34 11.89 -12.07
N SER A 49 10.45 12.58 -11.80
CA SER A 49 10.77 13.87 -12.43
C SER A 49 11.15 13.80 -13.92
N GLN A 50 11.27 12.60 -14.51
CA GLN A 50 11.71 12.41 -15.90
C GLN A 50 10.55 12.24 -16.92
N LEU A 51 9.29 12.32 -16.50
CA LEU A 51 8.12 12.22 -17.37
C LEU A 51 7.50 13.61 -17.61
N ASN A 52 8.05 14.36 -18.57
CA ASN A 52 7.43 15.58 -19.08
C ASN A 52 6.45 15.24 -20.22
N LYS A 53 5.24 14.80 -19.86
CA LYS A 53 4.08 14.86 -20.74
C LYS A 53 3.11 15.93 -20.21
N PRO A 54 2.43 16.69 -21.10
CA PRO A 54 1.39 17.62 -20.68
C PRO A 54 0.21 16.82 -20.09
N ARG A 55 -0.16 17.13 -18.84
CA ARG A 55 -1.22 16.47 -18.07
C ARG A 55 -2.58 17.00 -18.50
N LYS A 56 -3.53 16.15 -18.89
CA LYS A 56 -4.94 16.54 -19.13
C LYS A 56 -5.69 16.53 -17.80
N ILE A 57 -5.88 17.71 -17.21
CA ILE A 57 -6.54 17.88 -15.91
C ILE A 57 -8.05 18.07 -16.14
N LYS A 58 -8.91 17.34 -15.41
CA LYS A 58 -10.36 17.51 -15.52
C LYS A 58 -10.84 18.73 -14.71
N PRO A 59 -11.83 19.49 -15.20
CA PRO A 59 -12.47 20.55 -14.40
C PRO A 59 -13.13 20.01 -13.13
N ASP A 60 -13.16 20.82 -12.09
CA ASP A 60 -13.87 20.48 -10.86
C ASP A 60 -15.37 20.33 -11.12
N GLN A 61 -15.97 19.25 -10.62
CA GLN A 61 -17.41 18.96 -10.81
C GLN A 61 -18.33 20.10 -10.36
N VAL A 62 -17.94 20.89 -9.35
CA VAL A 62 -18.77 22.03 -8.89
C VAL A 62 -18.76 23.16 -9.91
N LEU A 63 -17.66 23.33 -10.66
CA LEU A 63 -17.60 24.29 -11.77
C LEU A 63 -18.53 23.89 -12.92
N LEU A 64 -18.51 22.59 -13.27
CA LEU A 64 -19.28 22.04 -14.40
C LEU A 64 -20.79 22.25 -14.26
N ARG A 65 -21.31 22.40 -13.03
CA ARG A 65 -22.72 22.76 -12.79
C ARG A 65 -23.14 24.10 -13.40
N SER A 66 -22.20 25.03 -13.59
CA SER A 66 -22.45 26.35 -14.17
C SER A 66 -21.77 26.58 -15.52
N PHE A 67 -20.74 25.80 -15.84
CA PHE A 67 -19.95 25.90 -17.06
C PHE A 67 -19.75 24.49 -17.63
N THR A 68 -20.78 23.97 -18.30
CA THR A 68 -20.87 22.55 -18.68
C THR A 68 -19.81 22.11 -19.69
N ASN A 69 -19.30 23.04 -20.50
CA ASN A 69 -18.28 22.75 -21.51
C ASN A 69 -16.89 23.26 -21.09
N ALA A 70 -16.69 23.56 -19.81
CA ALA A 70 -15.41 24.02 -19.32
C ALA A 70 -14.32 22.95 -19.51
N SER A 71 -13.11 23.39 -19.81
CA SER A 71 -11.91 22.54 -19.83
C SER A 71 -10.78 23.24 -19.06
N VAL A 72 -9.90 22.51 -18.38
CA VAL A 72 -8.76 23.15 -17.70
C VAL A 72 -7.80 23.71 -18.73
N TYR A 73 -7.38 24.96 -18.52
CA TYR A 73 -6.44 25.64 -19.39
C TYR A 73 -5.01 25.25 -19.03
N GLU A 74 -4.32 24.59 -19.96
CA GLU A 74 -2.94 24.09 -19.81
C GLU A 74 -2.74 23.30 -18.49
N ASP A 75 -1.72 23.64 -17.71
CA ASP A 75 -1.39 22.99 -16.44
C ASP A 75 -1.89 23.76 -15.21
N TYR A 76 -2.69 24.81 -15.40
CA TYR A 76 -3.10 25.74 -14.33
C TYR A 76 -4.21 25.16 -13.44
N ALA A 77 -3.89 24.07 -12.75
CA ALA A 77 -4.74 23.46 -11.76
C ALA A 77 -3.93 22.86 -10.62
N CYS A 78 -4.42 23.00 -9.40
CA CYS A 78 -3.78 22.41 -8.24
C CYS A 78 -4.78 22.09 -7.13
N MET A 79 -4.43 21.08 -6.34
CA MET A 79 -5.07 20.77 -5.07
C MET A 79 -4.09 21.03 -3.92
N LEU A 80 -4.55 21.81 -2.95
CA LEU A 80 -3.80 22.15 -1.76
C LEU A 80 -4.51 21.57 -0.54
N ASN A 81 -3.75 21.12 0.45
CA ASN A 81 -4.28 20.63 1.71
C ASN A 81 -3.56 21.27 2.90
N GLN A 82 -4.27 21.37 4.03
CA GLN A 82 -3.73 21.86 5.29
C GLN A 82 -4.41 21.17 6.47
N THR A 83 -3.62 20.51 7.30
CA THR A 83 -4.06 20.01 8.60
C THR A 83 -3.27 20.68 9.72
N ASN A 84 -3.98 21.13 10.76
CA ASN A 84 -3.41 21.55 12.04
C ASN A 84 -4.34 21.07 13.15
N ILE A 85 -3.89 20.03 13.86
CA ILE A 85 -4.64 19.38 14.93
C ILE A 85 -4.98 20.36 16.05
N GLY A 86 -4.03 21.19 16.49
CA GLY A 86 -4.20 22.11 17.60
C GLY A 86 -5.35 23.11 17.39
N ASN A 87 -5.60 23.50 16.14
CA ASN A 87 -6.66 24.44 15.77
C ASN A 87 -7.88 23.75 15.12
N ASN A 88 -7.96 22.41 15.15
CA ASN A 88 -8.97 21.62 14.42
C ASN A 88 -9.14 22.03 12.94
N ASN A 89 -8.03 22.39 12.29
CA ASN A 89 -8.03 22.69 10.86
C ASN A 89 -7.75 21.39 10.10
N ASN A 90 -8.62 21.06 9.16
CA ASN A 90 -8.42 20.02 8.17
C ASN A 90 -9.10 20.48 6.88
N LYS A 91 -8.37 21.20 6.02
CA LYS A 91 -8.94 22.04 4.97
C LYS A 91 -8.28 21.76 3.62
N PHE A 92 -9.09 21.67 2.57
CA PHE A 92 -8.60 21.66 1.19
C PHE A 92 -8.78 23.03 0.54
N TYR A 93 -8.04 23.28 -0.54
CA TYR A 93 -8.20 24.41 -1.44
C TYR A 93 -7.84 23.97 -2.87
N ILE A 94 -8.78 24.07 -3.79
CA ILE A 94 -8.61 23.79 -5.22
C ILE A 94 -8.55 25.11 -5.96
N ILE A 95 -7.66 25.21 -6.94
CA ILE A 95 -7.53 26.35 -7.85
C ILE A 95 -7.44 25.78 -9.26
N GLN A 96 -8.22 26.29 -10.19
CA GLN A 96 -8.15 25.93 -11.60
C GLN A 96 -8.35 27.17 -12.47
N VAL A 97 -7.62 27.28 -13.57
CA VAL A 97 -8.00 28.12 -14.70
C VAL A 97 -8.69 27.24 -15.72
N ASN A 98 -9.89 27.62 -16.13
CA ASN A 98 -10.68 26.86 -17.10
C ASN A 98 -11.08 27.75 -18.27
N GLU A 99 -11.27 27.18 -19.44
CA GLU A 99 -11.83 27.81 -20.62
C GLU A 99 -13.22 27.25 -20.91
N ASP A 100 -14.21 28.12 -21.05
CA ASP A 100 -15.58 27.78 -21.48
C ASP A 100 -16.05 28.81 -22.51
N ALA A 101 -16.35 28.36 -23.73
CA ALA A 101 -16.84 29.19 -24.84
C ALA A 101 -16.06 30.51 -25.05
N GLY A 102 -14.72 30.44 -25.02
CA GLY A 102 -13.83 31.60 -25.22
C GLY A 102 -13.75 32.57 -24.03
N ARG A 103 -14.21 32.17 -22.85
CA ARG A 103 -14.02 32.89 -21.58
C ARG A 103 -13.11 32.08 -20.67
N TYR A 104 -12.26 32.78 -19.93
CA TYR A 104 -11.33 32.17 -18.98
C TYR A 104 -11.83 32.39 -17.55
N ILE A 105 -11.85 31.32 -16.77
CA ILE A 105 -12.46 31.28 -15.44
C ILE A 105 -11.39 30.85 -14.43
N CYS A 106 -11.01 31.75 -13.54
CA CYS A 106 -10.23 31.37 -12.35
C CYS A 106 -11.20 30.81 -11.30
N PHE A 107 -11.34 29.49 -11.27
CA PHE A 107 -12.15 28.77 -10.32
C PHE A 107 -11.38 28.49 -9.03
N THR A 108 -12.07 28.64 -7.91
CA THR A 108 -11.55 28.23 -6.60
C THR A 108 -12.62 27.52 -5.79
N ARG A 109 -12.23 26.45 -5.09
CA ARG A 109 -13.12 25.74 -4.17
C ARG A 109 -12.39 25.37 -2.88
N TRP A 110 -12.98 25.63 -1.73
CA TRP A 110 -12.35 25.40 -0.43
C TRP A 110 -13.34 24.96 0.61
N GLY A 111 -12.86 24.19 1.58
CA GLY A 111 -13.73 23.68 2.62
C GLY A 111 -13.00 22.75 3.56
N ARG A 112 -13.78 22.08 4.41
CA ARG A 112 -13.29 21.00 5.24
C ARG A 112 -13.12 19.73 4.40
N VAL A 113 -12.03 19.00 4.61
CA VAL A 113 -11.80 17.71 3.92
C VAL A 113 -12.95 16.76 4.23
N GLY A 114 -13.49 16.08 3.20
CA GLY A 114 -14.70 15.28 3.26
C GLY A 114 -16.01 16.02 2.94
N GLU A 115 -16.00 17.36 2.85
CA GLU A 115 -17.18 18.19 2.52
C GLU A 115 -17.05 18.83 1.13
N GLU A 116 -18.18 19.26 0.53
CA GLU A 116 -18.16 19.90 -0.79
C GLU A 116 -17.45 21.27 -0.78
N GLY A 117 -17.63 22.03 0.30
CA GLY A 117 -17.02 23.36 0.49
C GLY A 117 -17.78 24.50 -0.18
N GLN A 118 -17.16 25.68 -0.18
CA GLN A 118 -17.60 26.87 -0.91
C GLN A 118 -16.76 27.03 -2.18
N SER A 119 -17.35 27.63 -3.21
CA SER A 119 -16.66 27.93 -4.47
C SER A 119 -16.78 29.40 -4.85
N ASN A 120 -15.87 29.87 -5.70
CA ASN A 120 -15.95 31.15 -6.38
C ASN A 120 -15.35 31.03 -7.78
N SER A 121 -15.94 31.74 -8.73
CA SER A 121 -15.56 31.75 -10.15
C SER A 121 -15.34 33.18 -10.62
N ASP A 122 -14.09 33.55 -10.90
CA ASP A 122 -13.75 34.86 -11.43
C ASP A 122 -13.58 34.77 -12.96
N CYS A 123 -14.54 35.30 -13.72
CA CYS A 123 -14.55 35.23 -15.19
C CYS A 123 -13.82 36.41 -15.83
N SER A 124 -13.07 36.13 -16.89
CA SER A 124 -12.34 37.11 -17.71
C SER A 124 -12.44 36.76 -19.19
N LYS A 125 -12.30 37.77 -20.05
CA LYS A 125 -12.08 37.55 -21.50
C LYS A 125 -10.61 37.32 -21.85
N GLU A 126 -9.70 37.75 -20.97
CA GLU A 126 -8.25 37.63 -21.15
C GLU A 126 -7.71 36.51 -20.28
N VAL A 127 -7.01 35.56 -20.90
CA VAL A 127 -6.38 34.42 -20.20
C VAL A 127 -5.34 34.88 -19.19
N GLU A 128 -4.57 35.90 -19.53
CA GLU A 128 -3.53 36.47 -18.67
C GLU A 128 -4.09 36.96 -17.32
N ALA A 129 -5.29 37.54 -17.32
CA ALA A 129 -5.94 37.97 -16.09
C ALA A 129 -6.35 36.78 -15.22
N ALA A 130 -6.83 35.69 -15.81
CA ALA A 130 -7.18 34.46 -15.10
C ALA A 130 -5.93 33.77 -14.52
N ILE A 131 -4.86 33.64 -15.33
CA ILE A 131 -3.56 33.11 -14.90
C ILE A 131 -2.97 33.95 -13.76
N LYS A 132 -3.01 35.28 -13.87
CA LYS A 132 -2.54 36.18 -12.81
C LYS A 132 -3.32 35.99 -11.51
N SER A 133 -4.64 35.83 -11.59
CA SER A 133 -5.49 35.54 -10.43
C SER A 133 -5.12 34.19 -9.80
N PHE A 134 -4.96 33.15 -10.62
CA PHE A 134 -4.52 31.83 -10.18
C PHE A 134 -3.17 31.89 -9.44
N LYS A 135 -2.13 32.48 -10.05
CA LYS A 135 -0.79 32.59 -9.47
C LYS A 135 -0.80 33.37 -8.16
N LYS A 136 -1.58 34.45 -8.10
CA LYS A 136 -1.77 35.24 -6.87
C LYS A 136 -2.40 34.39 -5.77
N LYS A 137 -3.51 33.69 -6.05
CA LYS A 137 -4.18 32.83 -5.06
C LYS A 137 -3.26 31.70 -4.60
N PHE A 138 -2.53 31.06 -5.51
CA PHE A 138 -1.54 30.03 -5.17
C PHE A 138 -0.50 30.59 -4.19
N LYS A 139 0.15 31.71 -4.54
CA LYS A 139 1.16 32.36 -3.69
C LYS A 139 0.61 32.79 -2.33
N ASP A 140 -0.59 33.34 -2.27
CA ASP A 140 -1.22 33.76 -1.01
C ASP A 140 -1.47 32.56 -0.07
N LYS A 141 -1.86 31.42 -0.62
CA LYS A 141 -2.19 30.20 0.14
C LYS A 141 -0.98 29.36 0.50
N THR A 142 0.08 29.36 -0.32
CA THR A 142 1.25 28.47 -0.15
C THR A 142 2.54 29.19 0.22
N LYS A 143 2.65 30.50 -0.04
CA LYS A 143 3.90 31.29 -0.06
C LYS A 143 4.94 30.83 -1.09
N ASN A 144 4.55 30.02 -2.07
CA ASN A 144 5.40 29.57 -3.16
C ASN A 144 4.96 30.22 -4.48
N ASP A 145 5.88 30.37 -5.42
CA ASP A 145 5.57 30.82 -6.78
C ASP A 145 5.18 29.62 -7.66
N TRP A 146 4.10 29.74 -8.43
CA TRP A 146 3.58 28.65 -9.27
C TRP A 146 4.61 28.17 -10.32
N ASP A 147 5.34 29.12 -10.89
CA ASP A 147 6.34 28.85 -11.93
C ASP A 147 7.57 28.13 -11.37
N ASN A 148 7.74 28.09 -10.04
CA ASN A 148 8.81 27.37 -9.35
C ASN A 148 8.24 26.27 -8.43
N ARG A 149 7.08 25.71 -8.77
CA ARG A 149 6.38 24.71 -7.95
C ARG A 149 7.14 23.40 -7.80
N ASP A 150 8.05 23.06 -8.70
CA ASP A 150 8.88 21.84 -8.57
C ASP A 150 9.84 21.92 -7.36
N ASN A 151 10.15 23.14 -6.90
CA ASN A 151 10.93 23.40 -5.70
C ASN A 151 10.04 23.80 -4.49
N PHE A 152 8.79 23.29 -4.45
CA PHE A 152 7.82 23.61 -3.41
C PHE A 152 8.38 23.38 -2.00
N THR A 153 8.27 24.40 -1.15
CA THR A 153 8.63 24.30 0.26
C THR A 153 7.42 24.53 1.17
N PRO A 154 7.03 23.56 2.02
CA PRO A 154 5.95 23.76 2.99
C PRO A 154 6.28 24.86 4.01
N HIS A 155 5.31 25.73 4.28
CA HIS A 155 5.45 26.79 5.29
C HIS A 155 4.48 26.60 6.45
N PRO A 156 4.90 26.87 7.70
CA PRO A 156 4.00 26.79 8.87
C PRO A 156 2.74 27.62 8.68
N GLY A 157 1.59 27.02 8.97
CA GLY A 157 0.28 27.69 8.87
C GLY A 157 -0.19 27.99 7.45
N LYS A 158 0.49 27.45 6.42
CA LYS A 158 0.09 27.55 5.01
C LYS A 158 -0.32 26.20 4.44
N TYR A 159 -0.92 26.22 3.25
CA TYR A 159 -1.32 25.01 2.55
C TYR A 159 -0.11 24.35 1.88
N THR A 160 -0.18 23.03 1.72
CA THR A 160 0.81 22.22 0.99
C THR A 160 0.20 21.70 -0.31
N LEU A 161 0.99 21.70 -1.39
CA LEU A 161 0.59 21.13 -2.68
C LEU A 161 0.50 19.60 -2.59
N ILE A 162 -0.61 19.04 -3.08
CA ILE A 162 -0.82 17.61 -3.23
C ILE A 162 -0.61 17.25 -4.70
N GLU A 163 0.35 16.36 -4.95
CA GLU A 163 0.67 15.89 -6.29
C GLU A 163 -0.31 14.79 -6.69
N ILE A 164 -1.19 15.15 -7.62
CA ILE A 164 -2.18 14.28 -8.21
C ILE A 164 -1.68 13.91 -9.62
N ASP A 165 -1.54 12.61 -9.92
CA ASP A 165 -1.21 12.11 -11.25
C ASP A 165 -2.51 12.00 -12.06
N GLU A 166 -2.86 13.08 -12.75
CA GLU A 166 -3.99 13.12 -13.69
C GLU A 166 -3.49 12.85 -15.11
N ASP A 167 -3.35 11.58 -15.47
CA ASP A 167 -3.05 11.17 -16.85
C ASP A 167 -4.14 10.24 -17.39
N ASP A 168 -4.84 10.77 -18.40
CA ASP A 168 -5.61 10.20 -19.51
C ASP A 168 -6.62 9.07 -19.25
N ASP A 169 -7.83 9.44 -18.81
CA ASP A 169 -9.05 8.72 -19.22
C ASP A 169 -9.71 9.52 -20.35
N ASP A 170 -9.42 9.17 -21.60
CA ASP A 170 -10.30 9.45 -22.75
C ASP A 170 -11.42 8.39 -22.83
N GLU A 171 -12.02 8.04 -21.68
CA GLU A 171 -13.36 7.48 -21.60
C GLU A 171 -14.17 8.42 -20.69
N GLU A 172 -15.26 8.96 -21.21
CA GLU A 172 -16.12 9.93 -20.56
C GLU A 172 -16.63 9.39 -19.20
N GLU A 173 -15.97 9.81 -18.11
CA GLU A 173 -16.53 9.67 -16.76
C GLU A 173 -17.68 10.67 -16.59
N ASP A 174 -18.89 10.28 -17.02
CA ASP A 174 -20.13 10.93 -16.61
C ASP A 174 -20.34 10.65 -15.11
N ASN A 175 -19.81 11.54 -14.27
CA ASN A 175 -20.13 11.60 -12.84
C ASN A 175 -21.43 12.38 -12.63
N ASP A 176 -22.54 11.81 -13.07
CA ASP A 176 -23.88 12.28 -12.68
C ASP A 176 -24.39 11.45 -11.50
N ALA A 177 -24.03 11.91 -10.30
CA ALA A 177 -24.80 11.59 -9.11
C ALA A 177 -26.07 12.46 -9.12
N VAL A 178 -27.13 11.95 -9.77
CA VAL A 178 -28.50 12.45 -9.60
C VAL A 178 -29.35 11.30 -9.08
N ASP A 179 -30.17 11.60 -8.08
CA ASP A 179 -31.01 10.67 -7.33
C ASP A 179 -31.74 9.64 -8.22
N GLY A 180 -31.65 8.37 -7.82
CA GLY A 180 -32.78 7.45 -7.92
C GLY A 180 -33.11 6.79 -9.28
N VAL A 181 -32.13 6.55 -10.16
CA VAL A 181 -32.28 5.60 -11.29
C VAL A 181 -30.96 4.83 -11.47
N GLU A 182 -31.05 3.51 -11.66
CA GLU A 182 -29.87 2.64 -11.91
C GLU A 182 -28.94 3.24 -12.98
N PRO A 183 -27.61 3.30 -12.75
CA PRO A 183 -26.69 3.79 -13.76
C PRO A 183 -26.62 2.78 -14.90
N SER A 184 -27.25 3.13 -16.02
CA SER A 184 -26.96 2.48 -17.29
C SER A 184 -25.56 2.91 -17.74
N ARG A 185 -24.51 2.23 -17.22
CA ARG A 185 -23.23 2.19 -17.92
C ARG A 185 -23.53 1.71 -19.33
N GLN A 186 -23.23 2.49 -20.36
CA GLN A 186 -23.12 1.93 -21.71
C GLN A 186 -21.99 0.90 -21.64
N LEU A 187 -22.37 -0.35 -21.44
CA LEU A 187 -21.49 -1.50 -21.62
C LEU A 187 -20.89 -1.32 -23.00
N VAL A 188 -19.56 -1.19 -23.09
CA VAL A 188 -18.84 -1.44 -24.33
C VAL A 188 -19.31 -2.82 -24.78
N THR A 189 -20.18 -2.85 -25.78
CA THR A 189 -20.84 -4.07 -26.25
C THR A 189 -19.81 -4.86 -27.04
N PHE A 190 -18.94 -5.56 -26.31
CA PHE A 190 -18.15 -6.62 -26.90
C PHE A 190 -19.08 -7.78 -27.24
N THR A 191 -19.20 -8.08 -28.53
CA THR A 191 -20.09 -9.10 -29.09
C THR A 191 -19.48 -10.51 -29.08
N GLY A 192 -18.28 -10.70 -28.52
CA GLY A 192 -17.63 -12.00 -28.38
C GLY A 192 -17.81 -12.64 -27.00
N SER A 193 -17.72 -13.96 -26.91
CA SER A 193 -17.76 -14.69 -25.64
C SER A 193 -16.44 -14.52 -24.86
N CYS A 194 -16.53 -14.26 -23.55
CA CYS A 194 -15.36 -14.31 -22.66
C CYS A 194 -14.98 -15.78 -22.41
N SER A 195 -13.76 -16.18 -22.77
CA SER A 195 -13.28 -17.55 -22.60
C SER A 195 -13.00 -17.95 -21.14
N LEU A 196 -13.00 -16.99 -20.21
CA LEU A 196 -12.76 -17.25 -18.80
C LEU A 196 -13.95 -18.00 -18.17
N PRO A 197 -13.72 -18.95 -17.25
CA PRO A 197 -14.79 -19.54 -16.46
C PRO A 197 -15.58 -18.48 -15.70
N TYR A 198 -16.90 -18.66 -15.58
CA TYR A 198 -17.80 -17.68 -14.94
C TYR A 198 -17.33 -17.24 -13.55
N ARG A 199 -16.92 -18.18 -12.69
CA ARG A 199 -16.41 -17.83 -11.33
C ARG A 199 -15.13 -17.00 -11.38
N THR A 200 -14.27 -17.23 -12.39
CA THR A 200 -13.07 -16.42 -12.62
C THR A 200 -13.44 -15.03 -13.13
N GLN A 201 -14.42 -14.90 -14.02
CA GLN A 201 -14.94 -13.60 -14.46
C GLN A 201 -15.42 -12.75 -13.28
N LEU A 202 -16.17 -13.34 -12.33
CA LEU A 202 -16.63 -12.64 -11.13
C LEU A 202 -15.46 -12.16 -10.27
N MET A 203 -14.43 -12.98 -10.07
CA MET A 203 -13.23 -12.57 -9.33
C MET A 203 -12.53 -11.40 -10.02
N ILE A 204 -12.32 -11.47 -11.34
CA ILE A 204 -11.66 -10.40 -12.11
C ILE A 204 -12.47 -9.11 -12.08
N LYS A 205 -13.80 -9.18 -12.23
CA LYS A 205 -14.67 -8.01 -12.06
C LYS A 205 -14.50 -7.37 -10.68
N LEU A 206 -14.42 -8.16 -9.61
CA LEU A 206 -14.31 -7.64 -8.24
C LEU A 206 -12.95 -7.01 -7.95
N ILE A 207 -11.84 -7.69 -8.27
CA ILE A 207 -10.49 -7.20 -7.91
C ILE A 207 -10.03 -6.00 -8.75
N PHE A 208 -10.76 -5.69 -9.83
CA PHE A 208 -10.59 -4.50 -10.67
C PHE A 208 -11.81 -3.56 -10.63
N SER A 209 -12.66 -3.66 -9.61
CA SER A 209 -13.82 -2.77 -9.45
C SER A 209 -13.42 -1.45 -8.82
N ASP A 210 -13.72 -0.34 -9.50
CA ASP A 210 -13.52 1.01 -8.94
C ASP A 210 -14.37 1.24 -7.71
N ASP A 211 -15.64 0.79 -7.73
CA ASP A 211 -16.53 0.85 -6.57
C ASP A 211 -15.94 0.13 -5.35
N MET A 212 -15.31 -1.04 -5.56
CA MET A 212 -14.59 -1.76 -4.51
C MET A 212 -13.44 -0.91 -3.96
N PHE A 213 -12.59 -0.32 -4.81
CA PHE A 213 -11.48 0.50 -4.34
C PHE A 213 -11.95 1.78 -3.63
N VAL A 214 -12.95 2.48 -4.16
CA VAL A 214 -13.58 3.65 -3.53
C VAL A 214 -14.07 3.28 -2.12
N ASN A 215 -14.78 2.17 -2.00
CA ASN A 215 -15.30 1.70 -0.71
C ASN A 215 -14.15 1.39 0.26
N GLN A 216 -13.10 0.67 -0.18
CA GLN A 216 -11.94 0.37 0.67
C GLN A 216 -11.24 1.65 1.16
N MET A 217 -11.01 2.62 0.28
CA MET A 217 -10.40 3.89 0.66
C MET A 217 -11.26 4.70 1.64
N SER A 218 -12.58 4.70 1.45
CA SER A 218 -13.52 5.32 2.40
C SER A 218 -13.44 4.69 3.79
N HIS A 219 -13.37 3.36 3.88
CA HIS A 219 -13.17 2.64 5.16
C HIS A 219 -11.83 2.98 5.83
N MET A 220 -10.79 3.26 5.06
CA MET A 220 -9.51 3.78 5.56
C MET A 220 -9.55 5.26 5.98
N LYS A 221 -10.73 5.91 5.93
CA LYS A 221 -11.00 7.32 6.23
C LYS A 221 -10.27 8.29 5.30
N LEU A 222 -10.02 7.86 4.07
CA LEU A 222 -9.40 8.68 3.05
C LEU A 222 -10.47 9.52 2.32
N ASP A 223 -10.12 10.74 1.93
CA ASP A 223 -11.02 11.55 1.11
C ASP A 223 -10.91 11.13 -0.36
N VAL A 224 -11.76 10.19 -0.76
CA VAL A 224 -11.79 9.61 -2.12
C VAL A 224 -12.11 10.66 -3.20
N LYS A 225 -12.89 11.70 -2.87
CA LYS A 225 -13.21 12.77 -3.83
C LYS A 225 -11.98 13.63 -4.12
N LYS A 226 -11.09 13.77 -3.13
CA LYS A 226 -9.86 14.56 -3.24
C LYS A 226 -8.65 13.72 -3.63
N MET A 227 -8.76 12.41 -3.47
CA MET A 227 -7.80 11.42 -3.95
C MET A 227 -8.54 10.38 -4.79
N PRO A 228 -8.96 10.72 -6.02
CA PRO A 228 -9.59 9.75 -6.89
C PRO A 228 -8.62 8.61 -7.20
N LEU A 229 -9.18 7.45 -7.52
CA LEU A 229 -8.42 6.24 -7.84
C LEU A 229 -7.40 6.50 -8.95
N GLY A 230 -6.20 5.93 -8.80
CA GLY A 230 -5.15 6.07 -9.81
C GLY A 230 -4.48 7.45 -9.87
N LYS A 231 -4.87 8.40 -8.99
CA LYS A 231 -4.35 9.76 -9.01
C LYS A 231 -3.42 10.13 -7.86
N LEU A 232 -3.22 9.27 -6.85
CA LEU A 232 -2.19 9.55 -5.84
C LEU A 232 -0.83 9.18 -6.42
N SER A 233 0.01 10.19 -6.69
CA SER A 233 1.33 9.92 -7.27
C SER A 233 2.17 9.03 -6.35
N LYS A 234 3.02 8.19 -6.93
CA LYS A 234 4.04 7.41 -6.20
C LYS A 234 4.85 8.30 -5.27
N GLN A 235 5.08 9.55 -5.69
CA GLN A 235 5.77 10.57 -4.91
C GLN A 235 4.98 10.99 -3.66
N GLN A 236 3.67 11.17 -3.75
CA GLN A 236 2.82 11.50 -2.61
C GLN A 236 2.75 10.33 -1.61
N ILE A 237 2.67 9.09 -2.10
CA ILE A 237 2.74 7.88 -1.25
C ILE A 237 4.05 7.85 -0.47
N ALA A 238 5.18 8.07 -1.16
CA ALA A 238 6.50 8.09 -0.55
C ALA A 238 6.64 9.20 0.51
N LYS A 239 6.11 10.41 0.24
CA LYS A 239 6.07 11.52 1.22
C LYS A 239 5.24 11.15 2.46
N GLY A 240 4.10 10.47 2.29
CA GLY A 240 3.27 9.99 3.39
C GLY A 240 3.99 8.96 4.27
N LEU A 241 4.67 8.00 3.65
CA LEU A 241 5.48 7.00 4.37
C LEU A 241 6.67 7.62 5.11
N GLU A 242 7.33 8.61 4.50
CA GLU A 242 8.40 9.39 5.14
C GLU A 242 7.89 10.11 6.40
N ALA A 243 6.71 10.72 6.34
CA ALA A 243 6.09 11.35 7.51
C ALA A 243 5.76 10.35 8.63
N LEU A 244 5.30 9.13 8.29
CA LEU A 244 5.06 8.08 9.29
C LEU A 244 6.35 7.58 9.94
N MET A 245 7.45 7.51 9.20
CA MET A 245 8.76 7.18 9.75
C MET A 245 9.26 8.25 10.73
N ASP A 246 9.07 9.53 10.40
CA ASP A 246 9.41 10.64 11.29
C ASP A 246 8.60 10.54 12.61
N ILE A 247 7.31 10.17 12.54
CA ILE A 247 6.44 9.93 13.71
C ILE A 247 6.97 8.74 14.53
N GLU A 248 7.25 7.61 13.88
CA GLU A 248 7.78 6.41 14.55
C GLU A 248 9.08 6.71 15.30
N GLU A 249 10.00 7.45 14.68
CA GLU A 249 11.26 7.86 15.30
C GLU A 249 11.03 8.81 16.48
N ALA A 250 10.05 9.71 16.38
CA ALA A 250 9.67 10.60 17.46
C ALA A 250 9.06 9.85 18.66
N ILE A 251 8.24 8.83 18.42
CA ILE A 251 7.68 7.94 19.45
C ILE A 251 8.83 7.18 20.14
N LYS A 252 9.72 6.54 19.38
CA LYS A 252 10.89 5.81 19.92
C LYS A 252 11.81 6.69 20.77
N LYS A 253 11.92 7.97 20.44
CA LYS A 253 12.71 8.97 21.19
C LYS A 253 11.92 9.66 22.30
N ASN A 254 10.72 9.17 22.65
CA ASN A 254 9.84 9.76 23.67
C ASN A 254 9.67 11.28 23.52
N LYS A 255 9.48 11.75 22.28
CA LYS A 255 9.32 13.18 22.02
C LYS A 255 8.02 13.71 22.64
N PRO A 256 7.96 15.00 23.05
CA PRO A 256 6.75 15.57 23.63
C PRO A 256 5.55 15.47 22.70
N ARG A 257 4.34 15.34 23.27
CA ARG A 257 3.07 15.24 22.51
C ARG A 257 2.89 16.38 21.48
N LYS A 258 3.40 17.58 21.76
CA LYS A 258 3.39 18.71 20.82
C LYS A 258 4.12 18.39 19.51
N VAL A 259 5.28 17.71 19.58
CA VAL A 259 6.04 17.29 18.40
C VAL A 259 5.27 16.22 17.63
N LEU A 260 4.68 15.24 18.32
CA LEU A 260 3.84 14.22 17.70
C LEU A 260 2.62 14.82 17.00
N MET A 261 2.02 15.87 17.59
CA MET A 261 0.90 16.61 16.99
C MET A 261 1.31 17.34 15.71
N GLU A 262 2.49 17.96 15.68
CA GLU A 262 3.04 18.62 14.48
C GLU A 262 3.33 17.61 13.37
N LEU A 263 3.96 16.48 13.69
CA LEU A 263 4.25 15.41 12.73
C LEU A 263 2.96 14.72 12.24
N SER A 264 1.98 14.48 13.11
CA SER A 264 0.66 13.96 12.72
C SER A 264 -0.06 14.94 11.78
N SER A 265 0.01 16.24 12.07
CA SER A 265 -0.53 17.28 11.21
C SER A 265 0.16 17.29 9.83
N LYS A 266 1.48 17.11 9.77
CA LYS A 266 2.24 16.94 8.51
C LYS A 266 1.75 15.71 7.73
N PHE A 267 1.57 14.56 8.39
CA PHE A 267 1.06 13.35 7.74
C PHE A 267 -0.34 13.56 7.14
N PHE A 268 -1.31 14.07 7.91
CA PHE A 268 -2.67 14.30 7.40
C PHE A 268 -2.76 15.44 6.38
N THR A 269 -1.80 16.36 6.40
CA THR A 269 -1.66 17.36 5.33
C THR A 269 -1.24 16.67 4.02
N LEU A 270 -0.30 15.73 4.07
CA LEU A 270 0.16 14.99 2.89
C LEU A 270 -0.84 13.93 2.43
N VAL A 271 -1.58 13.32 3.34
CA VAL A 271 -2.55 12.26 3.04
C VAL A 271 -3.93 12.72 3.53
N PRO A 272 -4.73 13.39 2.67
CA PRO A 272 -6.05 13.89 3.03
C PRO A 272 -6.96 12.82 3.66
N HIS A 273 -7.28 13.00 4.95
CA HIS A 273 -8.21 12.14 5.66
C HIS A 273 -9.51 12.88 5.99
N ASN A 274 -10.63 12.17 5.89
CA ASN A 274 -11.92 12.65 6.34
C ASN A 274 -12.15 12.28 7.82
N PHE A 275 -12.17 13.29 8.68
CA PHE A 275 -12.46 13.14 10.12
C PHE A 275 -13.86 13.65 10.51
N GLY A 276 -14.72 13.96 9.53
CA GLY A 276 -15.95 14.71 9.78
C GLY A 276 -15.63 16.00 10.54
N ARG A 277 -16.48 16.43 11.47
CA ARG A 277 -16.26 17.63 12.31
C ARG A 277 -15.30 17.40 13.49
N SER A 278 -14.83 16.18 13.70
CA SER A 278 -13.93 15.83 14.81
C SER A 278 -12.50 16.33 14.59
N VAL A 279 -11.80 16.58 15.69
CA VAL A 279 -10.37 16.92 15.65
C VAL A 279 -9.58 15.74 15.09
N PRO A 280 -8.67 15.94 14.12
CA PRO A 280 -7.80 14.86 13.66
C PRO A 280 -6.98 14.28 14.82
N PRO A 281 -6.84 12.95 14.93
CA PRO A 281 -6.18 12.32 16.08
C PRO A 281 -4.67 12.56 16.05
N VAL A 282 -4.03 12.62 17.23
CA VAL A 282 -2.56 12.59 17.30
C VAL A 282 -2.09 11.14 17.20
N ILE A 283 -1.22 10.84 16.25
CA ILE A 283 -0.56 9.54 16.12
C ILE A 283 0.56 9.49 17.16
N ALA A 284 0.34 8.75 18.24
CA ALA A 284 1.25 8.65 19.38
C ALA A 284 1.66 7.22 19.73
N ASP A 285 1.06 6.22 19.09
CA ASP A 285 1.24 4.81 19.39
C ASP A 285 1.81 4.07 18.17
N ASP A 286 2.74 3.15 18.40
CA ASP A 286 3.38 2.38 17.31
C ASP A 286 2.35 1.56 16.52
N SER A 287 1.33 1.01 17.18
CA SER A 287 0.24 0.27 16.54
C SER A 287 -0.50 1.12 15.51
N VAL A 288 -0.79 2.39 15.83
CA VAL A 288 -1.46 3.33 14.92
C VAL A 288 -0.53 3.71 13.76
N VAL A 289 0.78 3.83 14.01
CA VAL A 289 1.75 4.03 12.92
C VAL A 289 1.75 2.85 11.96
N GLN A 290 1.73 1.61 12.45
CA GLN A 290 1.69 0.42 11.60
C GLN A 290 0.38 0.35 10.79
N GLU A 291 -0.76 0.63 11.42
CA GLU A 291 -2.06 0.72 10.72
C GLU A 291 -2.00 1.76 9.57
N LYS A 292 -1.42 2.94 9.82
CA LYS A 292 -1.27 3.96 8.78
C LYS A 292 -0.26 3.59 7.70
N LYS A 293 0.79 2.83 8.02
CA LYS A 293 1.69 2.28 7.01
C LYS A 293 0.96 1.27 6.13
N GLU A 294 0.15 0.38 6.70
CA GLU A 294 -0.66 -0.57 5.95
C GLU A 294 -1.63 0.12 4.97
N VAL A 295 -2.25 1.22 5.40
CA VAL A 295 -3.06 2.08 4.51
C VAL A 295 -2.22 2.60 3.33
N MET A 296 -1.02 3.12 3.58
CA MET A 296 -0.15 3.61 2.51
C MET A 296 0.34 2.50 1.56
N LEU A 297 0.59 1.30 2.08
CA LEU A 297 0.96 0.14 1.26
C LEU A 297 -0.23 -0.31 0.39
N THR A 298 -1.44 -0.34 0.95
CA THR A 298 -2.68 -0.61 0.21
C THR A 298 -2.86 0.39 -0.93
N LEU A 299 -2.63 1.69 -0.67
CA LEU A 299 -2.70 2.72 -1.71
C LEU A 299 -1.66 2.52 -2.81
N SER A 300 -0.45 2.07 -2.47
CA SER A 300 0.57 1.73 -3.47
C SER A 300 0.15 0.58 -4.38
N ASP A 301 -0.63 -0.36 -3.86
CA ASP A 301 -1.10 -1.53 -4.61
C ASP A 301 -2.32 -1.21 -5.47
N ILE A 302 -3.18 -0.30 -5.00
CA ILE A 302 -4.24 0.29 -5.81
C ILE A 302 -3.63 1.08 -6.96
N GLU A 303 -2.63 1.93 -6.70
CA GLU A 303 -1.93 2.68 -7.76
C GLU A 303 -1.28 1.77 -8.78
N LEU A 304 -0.57 0.71 -8.33
CA LEU A 304 -0.02 -0.30 -9.23
C LEU A 304 -1.11 -0.92 -10.10
N THR A 305 -2.22 -1.35 -9.50
CA THR A 305 -3.33 -1.99 -10.24
C THR A 305 -3.94 -1.04 -11.27
N GLN A 306 -4.14 0.23 -10.90
CA GLN A 306 -4.65 1.25 -11.82
C GLN A 306 -3.64 1.55 -12.95
N SER A 307 -2.34 1.61 -12.64
CA SER A 307 -1.30 1.82 -13.65
C SER A 307 -1.23 0.70 -14.70
N LEU A 308 -1.53 -0.54 -14.31
CA LEU A 308 -1.60 -1.68 -15.23
C LEU A 308 -2.75 -1.54 -16.24
N GLN A 309 -3.86 -0.91 -15.83
CA GLN A 309 -5.02 -0.69 -16.69
C GLN A 309 -4.79 0.43 -17.72
N LYS A 310 -3.75 1.26 -17.55
CA LYS A 310 -3.39 2.34 -18.49
C LYS A 310 -2.60 1.86 -19.71
N ASP A 311 -2.05 0.65 -19.67
CA ASP A 311 -1.37 0.08 -20.83
C ASP A 311 -2.41 -0.21 -21.94
N LYS A 312 -2.09 0.23 -23.18
CA LYS A 312 -3.04 0.33 -24.31
C LYS A 312 -3.94 -0.90 -24.45
N SER A 313 -5.26 -0.63 -24.47
CA SER A 313 -6.27 -1.65 -24.69
C SER A 313 -6.08 -2.37 -26.02
N LYS A 314 -5.99 -3.69 -25.98
CA LYS A 314 -6.03 -4.54 -27.17
C LYS A 314 -7.46 -4.55 -27.69
N LYS A 315 -7.74 -3.75 -28.73
CA LYS A 315 -9.09 -3.53 -29.31
C LYS A 315 -9.87 -4.81 -29.66
N ASP A 316 -9.19 -5.96 -29.83
CA ASP A 316 -9.80 -7.22 -30.27
C ASP A 316 -10.04 -8.23 -29.12
N ILE A 317 -9.80 -7.86 -27.86
CA ILE A 317 -9.94 -8.79 -26.71
C ILE A 317 -11.06 -8.34 -25.77
N HIS A 318 -11.81 -9.30 -25.23
CA HIS A 318 -12.83 -9.04 -24.21
C HIS A 318 -12.20 -8.32 -23.00
N PRO A 319 -12.77 -7.21 -22.48
CA PRO A 319 -12.13 -6.40 -21.41
C PRO A 319 -11.74 -7.18 -20.15
N LEU A 320 -12.59 -8.12 -19.69
CA LEU A 320 -12.24 -9.00 -18.57
C LEU A 320 -11.09 -9.96 -18.87
N LEU A 321 -10.97 -10.45 -20.11
CA LEU A 321 -9.85 -11.30 -20.51
C LEU A 321 -8.56 -10.48 -20.57
N GLU A 322 -8.62 -9.24 -21.03
CA GLU A 322 -7.50 -8.32 -20.97
C GLU A 322 -7.04 -8.07 -19.53
N LYS A 323 -7.95 -7.71 -18.62
CA LYS A 323 -7.63 -7.55 -17.18
C LYS A 323 -7.02 -8.81 -16.57
N TYR A 324 -7.49 -9.99 -16.98
CA TYR A 324 -6.92 -11.26 -16.57
C TYR A 324 -5.49 -11.46 -17.12
N GLU A 325 -5.25 -11.20 -18.41
CA GLU A 325 -3.92 -11.31 -19.03
C GLU A 325 -2.91 -10.36 -18.38
N MET A 326 -3.33 -9.14 -18.00
CA MET A 326 -2.48 -8.17 -17.31
C MET A 326 -1.86 -8.73 -16.03
N LEU A 327 -2.55 -9.62 -15.31
CA LEU A 327 -2.06 -10.25 -14.08
C LEU A 327 -0.84 -11.14 -14.33
N GLU A 328 -0.62 -11.62 -15.57
CA GLU A 328 0.40 -12.60 -15.91
C GLU A 328 0.41 -13.81 -14.94
N CYS A 329 -0.80 -14.26 -14.61
CA CYS A 329 -1.05 -15.27 -13.61
C CYS A 329 -2.15 -16.20 -14.10
N VAL A 330 -1.86 -17.50 -14.18
CA VAL A 330 -2.85 -18.51 -14.53
C VAL A 330 -3.65 -18.87 -13.28
N LEU A 331 -4.98 -18.81 -13.38
CA LEU A 331 -5.91 -19.16 -12.30
C LEU A 331 -6.78 -20.34 -12.73
N SER A 332 -6.55 -21.51 -12.12
CA SER A 332 -7.30 -22.73 -12.43
C SER A 332 -8.31 -23.02 -11.32
N LEU A 333 -9.60 -22.85 -11.61
CA LEU A 333 -10.69 -23.11 -10.65
C LEU A 333 -10.70 -24.58 -10.25
N LEU A 334 -10.80 -24.84 -8.94
CA LEU A 334 -10.92 -26.18 -8.40
C LEU A 334 -12.37 -26.66 -8.42
N ASP A 335 -12.58 -27.93 -8.80
CA ASP A 335 -13.86 -28.60 -8.58
C ASP A 335 -14.08 -28.79 -7.07
N LYS A 336 -15.23 -28.33 -6.56
CA LYS A 336 -15.64 -28.46 -5.16
C LYS A 336 -15.70 -29.92 -4.68
N LYS A 337 -15.88 -30.87 -5.60
CA LYS A 337 -15.91 -32.31 -5.29
C LYS A 337 -14.51 -32.94 -5.22
N SER A 338 -13.47 -32.25 -5.68
CA SER A 338 -12.10 -32.76 -5.69
C SER A 338 -11.54 -32.94 -4.27
N GLU A 339 -10.64 -33.92 -4.09
CA GLU A 339 -9.95 -34.14 -2.82
C GLU A 339 -9.08 -32.95 -2.39
N GLU A 340 -8.53 -32.23 -3.38
CA GLU A 340 -7.76 -31.01 -3.14
C GLU A 340 -8.65 -29.91 -2.54
N PHE A 341 -9.82 -29.63 -3.13
CA PHE A 341 -10.76 -28.64 -2.57
C PHE A 341 -11.23 -29.05 -1.16
N LYS A 342 -11.54 -30.34 -0.94
CA LYS A 342 -11.92 -30.84 0.39
C LYS A 342 -10.80 -30.68 1.42
N MET A 343 -9.54 -30.85 1.01
CA MET A 343 -8.38 -30.61 1.87
C MET A 343 -8.29 -29.12 2.26
N LEU A 344 -8.44 -28.22 1.29
CA LEU A 344 -8.46 -26.77 1.55
C LEU A 344 -9.62 -26.35 2.47
N GLN A 345 -10.81 -26.93 2.24
CA GLN A 345 -11.99 -26.73 3.07
C GLN A 345 -11.78 -27.22 4.50
N THR A 346 -11.14 -28.39 4.66
CA THR A 346 -10.76 -28.92 5.98
C THR A 346 -9.77 -27.97 6.66
N TYR A 347 -8.77 -27.48 5.93
CA TYR A 347 -7.78 -26.57 6.47
C TYR A 347 -8.40 -25.24 6.93
N SER A 348 -9.31 -24.67 6.13
CA SER A 348 -9.97 -23.39 6.44
C SER A 348 -10.92 -23.50 7.64
N THR A 349 -11.45 -24.69 7.92
CA THR A 349 -12.40 -24.95 9.02
C THR A 349 -11.78 -25.62 10.25
N ALA A 350 -10.47 -25.87 10.23
CA ALA A 350 -9.75 -26.51 11.33
C ALA A 350 -9.82 -25.68 12.63
N CYS A 351 -9.97 -24.37 12.53
CA CYS A 351 -10.10 -23.45 13.66
C CYS A 351 -11.58 -23.12 13.91
N PRO A 352 -12.23 -23.66 14.96
CA PRO A 352 -13.68 -23.51 15.17
C PRO A 352 -14.15 -22.08 15.49
N ASN A 353 -13.24 -21.13 15.75
CA ASN A 353 -13.54 -19.75 16.19
C ASN A 353 -13.10 -18.66 15.18
N THR A 354 -12.99 -18.97 13.89
CA THR A 354 -12.61 -17.99 12.86
C THR A 354 -13.74 -16.99 12.58
N ARG A 355 -13.41 -15.71 12.31
CA ARG A 355 -14.37 -14.77 11.71
C ARG A 355 -14.96 -15.39 10.44
N LYS A 356 -16.27 -15.25 10.30
CA LYS A 356 -17.17 -16.28 9.79
C LYS A 356 -17.39 -16.15 8.29
N GLY A 357 -17.08 -17.21 7.57
CA GLY A 357 -18.03 -17.70 6.57
C GLY A 357 -17.45 -18.70 5.58
N PRO A 358 -18.33 -19.25 4.73
CA PRO A 358 -18.04 -20.43 3.95
C PRO A 358 -16.97 -20.14 2.89
N LEU A 359 -16.11 -21.13 2.66
CA LEU A 359 -15.25 -21.17 1.49
C LEU A 359 -16.15 -21.32 0.25
N LEU A 360 -16.12 -20.31 -0.62
CA LEU A 360 -16.98 -20.24 -1.79
C LEU A 360 -16.31 -20.90 -3.00
N ASP A 361 -15.06 -20.56 -3.27
CA ASP A 361 -14.26 -21.09 -4.39
C ASP A 361 -12.77 -21.09 -4.04
N ALA A 362 -11.99 -21.87 -4.78
CA ALA A 362 -10.54 -21.87 -4.72
C ALA A 362 -9.95 -22.04 -6.11
N TRP A 363 -8.83 -21.37 -6.38
CA TRP A 363 -8.07 -21.50 -7.63
C TRP A 363 -6.65 -21.91 -7.30
N ARG A 364 -6.07 -22.81 -8.12
CA ARG A 364 -4.61 -22.91 -8.22
C ARG A 364 -4.07 -21.65 -8.87
N VAL A 365 -2.94 -21.19 -8.36
CA VAL A 365 -2.24 -19.99 -8.81
C VAL A 365 -0.93 -20.41 -9.46
N ASP A 366 -0.68 -19.96 -10.68
CA ASP A 366 0.62 -20.11 -11.35
C ASP A 366 1.05 -18.74 -11.91
N ARG A 367 1.87 -18.04 -11.14
CA ARG A 367 2.40 -16.73 -11.48
C ARG A 367 3.62 -16.85 -12.38
N LYS A 368 3.66 -16.04 -13.44
CA LYS A 368 4.81 -15.96 -14.35
C LYS A 368 6.11 -15.69 -13.58
N GLY A 369 7.06 -16.62 -13.71
CA GLY A 369 8.40 -16.53 -13.12
C GLY A 369 8.51 -16.86 -11.62
N GLU A 370 7.39 -17.05 -10.90
CA GLU A 370 7.43 -17.28 -9.45
C GLU A 370 8.05 -18.63 -9.09
N LYS A 371 7.67 -19.70 -9.79
CA LYS A 371 8.28 -21.05 -9.62
C LYS A 371 9.78 -21.02 -9.91
N THR A 372 10.21 -20.34 -10.96
CA THR A 372 11.63 -20.20 -11.32
C THR A 372 12.42 -19.49 -10.22
N ARG A 373 11.87 -18.40 -9.65
CA ARG A 373 12.47 -17.70 -8.52
C ARG A 373 12.52 -18.60 -7.27
N PHE A 374 11.45 -19.35 -7.02
CA PHE A 374 11.30 -20.21 -5.86
C PHE A 374 12.22 -21.45 -5.90
N ALA A 375 12.54 -21.94 -7.10
CA ALA A 375 13.49 -23.05 -7.30
C ALA A 375 14.90 -22.78 -6.76
N SER A 376 15.26 -21.50 -6.52
CA SER A 376 16.51 -21.13 -5.82
C SER A 376 16.59 -21.63 -4.37
N HIS A 377 15.51 -22.21 -3.84
CA HIS A 377 15.41 -22.78 -2.49
C HIS A 377 15.14 -24.29 -2.51
N ASP A 378 15.33 -24.98 -3.65
CA ASP A 378 15.03 -26.42 -3.79
C ASP A 378 15.80 -27.33 -2.84
N ASP A 379 16.93 -26.87 -2.32
CA ASP A 379 17.72 -27.51 -1.27
C ASP A 379 17.07 -27.42 0.12
N ILE A 380 16.16 -26.49 0.33
CA ILE A 380 15.39 -26.35 1.57
C ILE A 380 14.28 -27.41 1.63
N GLN A 381 14.37 -28.33 2.59
CA GLN A 381 13.40 -29.42 2.76
C GLN A 381 12.17 -29.03 3.59
N HIS A 382 12.33 -28.23 4.65
CA HIS A 382 11.20 -27.90 5.53
C HIS A 382 10.27 -26.87 4.89
N ARG A 383 9.16 -27.36 4.33
CA ARG A 383 8.17 -26.56 3.61
C ARG A 383 6.78 -26.72 4.21
N LYS A 384 6.06 -25.61 4.36
CA LYS A 384 4.65 -25.59 4.81
C LYS A 384 3.79 -24.81 3.84
N LEU A 385 2.55 -25.25 3.68
CA LEU A 385 1.49 -24.47 3.04
C LEU A 385 0.82 -23.63 4.13
N LEU A 386 0.96 -22.30 4.06
CA LEU A 386 0.54 -21.38 5.12
C LEU A 386 -0.38 -20.28 4.61
N TRP A 387 -1.23 -19.77 5.50
CA TRP A 387 -2.23 -18.73 5.20
C TRP A 387 -1.62 -17.34 5.18
N HIS A 388 -2.04 -16.54 4.20
CA HIS A 388 -1.82 -15.10 4.13
C HIS A 388 -3.15 -14.40 3.81
N GLY A 389 -3.68 -13.64 4.76
CA GLY A 389 -4.90 -12.86 4.60
C GLY A 389 -4.56 -11.41 4.24
N THR A 390 -5.45 -10.76 3.49
CA THR A 390 -5.16 -9.43 2.95
C THR A 390 -6.43 -8.65 2.59
N ASN A 391 -6.28 -7.37 2.27
CA ASN A 391 -7.36 -6.55 1.71
C ASN A 391 -7.71 -6.98 0.27
N VAL A 392 -9.00 -7.06 -0.07
CA VAL A 392 -9.45 -7.33 -1.44
C VAL A 392 -8.83 -6.36 -2.47
N ALA A 393 -8.57 -5.11 -2.09
CA ALA A 393 -7.95 -4.09 -2.93
C ALA A 393 -6.49 -4.39 -3.34
N VAL A 394 -5.81 -5.33 -2.68
CA VAL A 394 -4.42 -5.66 -3.04
C VAL A 394 -4.28 -6.99 -3.77
N VAL A 395 -5.39 -7.71 -3.99
CA VAL A 395 -5.37 -9.04 -4.61
C VAL A 395 -4.80 -9.00 -6.02
N ALA A 396 -5.23 -8.04 -6.86
CA ALA A 396 -4.71 -7.88 -8.22
C ALA A 396 -3.18 -7.61 -8.22
N ALA A 397 -2.73 -6.71 -7.35
CA ALA A 397 -1.31 -6.41 -7.17
C ALA A 397 -0.50 -7.63 -6.72
N ILE A 398 -1.01 -8.44 -5.79
CA ILE A 398 -0.37 -9.68 -5.34
C ILE A 398 -0.34 -10.73 -6.47
N LEU A 399 -1.43 -10.88 -7.23
CA LEU A 399 -1.46 -11.80 -8.38
C LEU A 399 -0.48 -11.37 -9.48
N LYS A 400 -0.21 -10.06 -9.65
CA LYS A 400 0.74 -9.52 -10.63
C LYS A 400 2.20 -9.48 -10.17
N ALA A 401 2.47 -9.05 -8.94
CA ALA A 401 3.82 -8.82 -8.44
C ALA A 401 4.30 -9.87 -7.43
N GLY A 402 3.39 -10.67 -6.88
CA GLY A 402 3.66 -11.61 -5.79
C GLY A 402 3.65 -10.92 -4.43
N LEU A 403 3.86 -11.71 -3.38
CA LEU A 403 4.04 -11.16 -2.02
C LEU A 403 5.40 -10.44 -1.94
N ARG A 404 5.37 -9.19 -1.47
CA ARG A 404 6.53 -8.29 -1.42
C ARG A 404 6.92 -7.92 0.00
N ILE A 405 8.22 -7.77 0.23
CA ILE A 405 8.74 -7.17 1.45
C ILE A 405 8.85 -5.66 1.20
N MET A 406 7.76 -4.95 1.48
CA MET A 406 7.73 -3.51 1.26
C MET A 406 8.71 -2.81 2.22
N PRO A 407 9.47 -1.79 1.76
CA PRO A 407 10.49 -1.15 2.59
C PRO A 407 10.00 -0.61 3.94
N HIS A 408 8.71 -0.26 4.00
CA HIS A 408 8.02 0.30 5.15
C HIS A 408 7.16 -0.70 5.93
N SER A 409 7.07 -1.96 5.48
CA SER A 409 6.32 -2.97 6.22
C SER A 409 7.05 -3.36 7.51
N GLY A 410 6.27 -3.78 8.49
CA GLY A 410 6.74 -4.16 9.81
C GLY A 410 5.64 -4.88 10.58
N GLY A 411 5.98 -5.37 11.75
CA GLY A 411 5.04 -6.07 12.62
C GLY A 411 5.75 -6.59 13.86
N LEU A 412 5.11 -7.52 14.55
CA LEU A 412 5.62 -8.09 15.81
C LEU A 412 6.96 -8.82 15.66
N VAL A 413 7.34 -9.21 14.44
CA VAL A 413 8.57 -9.94 14.12
C VAL A 413 9.35 -9.23 12.99
N GLY A 414 9.20 -7.92 12.91
CA GLY A 414 9.95 -7.05 12.01
C GLY A 414 9.47 -7.09 10.56
N ARG A 415 10.39 -6.95 9.61
CA ARG A 415 10.09 -6.71 8.19
C ARG A 415 10.39 -7.95 7.35
N GLY A 416 9.35 -8.75 7.12
CA GLY A 416 9.36 -9.92 6.26
C GLY A 416 7.97 -10.20 5.70
N ILE A 417 7.77 -11.36 5.10
CA ILE A 417 6.45 -11.84 4.70
C ILE A 417 5.89 -12.69 5.83
N TYR A 418 4.71 -12.31 6.32
CA TYR A 418 4.02 -12.96 7.42
C TYR A 418 3.05 -14.02 6.93
N PHE A 419 3.12 -15.18 7.55
CA PHE A 419 2.20 -16.29 7.33
C PHE A 419 1.70 -16.84 8.66
N ALA A 420 0.54 -17.50 8.64
CA ALA A 420 0.01 -18.24 9.78
C ALA A 420 -0.34 -19.67 9.40
N SER A 421 -0.13 -20.61 10.32
CA SER A 421 -0.62 -21.98 10.19
C SER A 421 -2.12 -22.07 10.45
N GLU A 422 -2.72 -21.07 11.11
CA GLU A 422 -4.13 -21.05 11.47
C GLU A 422 -4.90 -20.04 10.61
N HIS A 423 -5.96 -20.51 9.94
CA HIS A 423 -6.87 -19.67 9.16
C HIS A 423 -7.39 -18.47 9.98
N ALA A 424 -7.71 -18.70 11.26
CA ALA A 424 -8.27 -17.68 12.15
C ALA A 424 -7.39 -16.44 12.25
N LYS A 425 -6.08 -16.63 12.32
CA LYS A 425 -5.12 -15.54 12.43
C LYS A 425 -5.10 -14.70 11.16
N SER A 426 -4.85 -15.35 10.02
CA SER A 426 -4.77 -14.67 8.73
C SER A 426 -6.11 -14.05 8.32
N SER A 427 -7.25 -14.65 8.70
CA SER A 427 -8.59 -14.08 8.44
C SER A 427 -8.80 -12.73 9.13
N GLY A 428 -8.08 -12.44 10.21
CA GLY A 428 -8.13 -11.15 10.90
C GLY A 428 -7.57 -9.99 10.07
N TYR A 429 -6.75 -10.29 9.07
CA TYR A 429 -6.18 -9.33 8.13
C TYR A 429 -7.01 -9.16 6.86
N VAL A 430 -8.10 -9.94 6.71
CA VAL A 430 -8.96 -9.82 5.54
C VAL A 430 -9.84 -8.59 5.68
N GLN A 431 -9.72 -7.67 4.73
CA GLN A 431 -10.70 -6.61 4.52
C GLN A 431 -11.53 -7.01 3.29
N PRO A 432 -12.73 -7.58 3.49
CA PRO A 432 -13.59 -8.00 2.39
C PRO A 432 -14.18 -6.78 1.67
N HIS A 433 -14.71 -7.00 0.47
CA HIS A 433 -15.61 -6.06 -0.16
C HIS A 433 -16.88 -5.91 0.68
N TRP A 434 -17.18 -4.69 1.14
CA TRP A 434 -18.40 -4.41 1.88
C TRP A 434 -19.62 -4.40 0.97
N GLY A 435 -20.63 -5.18 1.34
CA GLY A 435 -21.90 -5.27 0.59
C GLY A 435 -22.04 -6.60 -0.14
N SER A 436 -22.90 -6.60 -1.16
CA SER A 436 -23.15 -7.75 -2.03
C SER A 436 -22.53 -7.52 -3.40
N PHE A 437 -21.82 -8.51 -3.91
CA PHE A 437 -21.24 -8.52 -5.24
C PHE A 437 -21.74 -9.74 -5.98
N GLU A 438 -22.58 -9.52 -7.00
CA GLU A 438 -23.12 -10.60 -7.86
C GLU A 438 -23.80 -11.72 -7.03
N GLY A 439 -24.52 -11.32 -5.98
CA GLY A 439 -25.25 -12.22 -5.07
C GLY A 439 -24.44 -12.79 -3.91
N GLU A 440 -23.15 -12.49 -3.81
CA GLU A 440 -22.26 -12.91 -2.72
C GLU A 440 -21.93 -11.74 -1.80
N GLU A 441 -22.18 -11.92 -0.50
CA GLU A 441 -21.98 -10.87 0.50
C GLU A 441 -20.62 -10.95 1.19
N MET A 442 -20.04 -9.79 1.51
CA MET A 442 -18.80 -9.64 2.28
C MET A 442 -17.67 -10.50 1.70
N VAL A 443 -17.49 -10.45 0.38
CA VAL A 443 -16.53 -11.29 -0.34
C VAL A 443 -15.11 -10.87 -0.01
N GLY A 444 -14.29 -11.80 0.48
CA GLY A 444 -12.87 -11.59 0.74
C GLY A 444 -12.01 -12.74 0.24
N PHE A 445 -10.70 -12.50 0.12
CA PHE A 445 -9.74 -13.45 -0.40
C PHE A 445 -8.61 -13.72 0.59
N MET A 446 -8.12 -14.95 0.57
CA MET A 446 -6.91 -15.36 1.28
C MET A 446 -6.03 -16.20 0.36
N PHE A 447 -4.73 -16.13 0.57
CA PHE A 447 -3.76 -16.94 -0.14
C PHE A 447 -3.29 -18.11 0.72
N LEU A 448 -3.02 -19.23 0.06
CA LEU A 448 -2.19 -20.30 0.60
C LEU A 448 -0.89 -20.36 -0.18
N VAL A 449 0.20 -20.30 0.56
CA VAL A 449 1.54 -20.07 0.04
C VAL A 449 2.44 -21.19 0.52
N GLU A 450 3.14 -21.82 -0.41
CA GLU A 450 4.23 -22.72 -0.07
C GLU A 450 5.42 -21.87 0.39
N VAL A 451 5.84 -22.10 1.63
CA VAL A 451 6.93 -21.36 2.25
C VAL A 451 8.09 -22.31 2.53
N ALA A 452 9.24 -22.01 1.94
CA ALA A 452 10.50 -22.70 2.21
C ALA A 452 11.09 -22.18 3.53
N LEU A 453 10.65 -22.77 4.64
CA LEU A 453 10.98 -22.34 6.00
C LEU A 453 12.37 -22.78 6.45
N GLY A 454 12.84 -23.93 5.97
CA GLY A 454 14.15 -24.47 6.32
C GLY A 454 14.36 -24.57 7.82
N ARG A 455 15.54 -24.14 8.28
CA ARG A 455 15.85 -24.12 9.71
C ARG A 455 15.17 -22.92 10.37
N GLU A 456 14.17 -23.21 11.19
CA GLU A 456 13.34 -22.23 11.90
C GLU A 456 14.04 -21.70 13.17
N LYS A 457 14.13 -20.38 13.33
CA LYS A 457 14.47 -19.74 14.61
C LYS A 457 13.19 -19.47 15.41
N SER A 458 12.97 -20.20 16.48
CA SER A 458 11.85 -19.93 17.40
C SER A 458 12.10 -18.67 18.24
N ILE A 459 11.08 -17.82 18.37
CA ILE A 459 11.03 -16.71 19.33
C ILE A 459 9.69 -16.73 20.09
N THR A 460 9.68 -16.16 21.29
CA THR A 460 8.49 -16.08 22.17
C THR A 460 8.16 -14.64 22.58
N GLN A 461 9.02 -13.69 22.26
CA GLN A 461 8.85 -12.26 22.50
C GLN A 461 8.82 -11.52 21.16
N PHE A 462 8.13 -10.38 21.12
CA PHE A 462 8.08 -9.54 19.94
C PHE A 462 9.45 -8.89 19.69
N ASP A 463 9.87 -8.87 18.43
CA ASP A 463 11.05 -8.16 17.98
C ASP A 463 10.77 -7.53 16.62
N SER A 464 10.28 -6.29 16.66
CA SER A 464 9.97 -5.50 15.47
C SER A 464 11.21 -4.99 14.73
N SER A 465 12.42 -5.24 15.25
CA SER A 465 13.67 -4.79 14.63
C SER A 465 14.22 -5.77 13.58
N LEU A 466 13.69 -6.98 13.53
CA LEU A 466 14.16 -8.05 12.66
C LEU A 466 13.99 -7.70 11.17
N THR A 467 15.02 -7.93 10.39
CA THR A 467 15.02 -7.68 8.93
C THR A 467 15.62 -8.83 8.11
N ARG A 468 16.10 -9.87 8.80
CA ARG A 468 16.63 -11.11 8.25
C ARG A 468 16.56 -12.21 9.30
N ALA A 469 16.55 -13.47 8.88
CA ALA A 469 16.79 -14.58 9.79
C ALA A 469 18.23 -14.51 10.34
N PRO A 470 18.48 -14.94 11.59
CA PRO A 470 19.84 -14.98 12.15
C PRO A 470 20.74 -15.97 11.38
N PRO A 471 22.08 -15.82 11.45
CA PRO A 471 23.00 -16.76 10.80
C PRO A 471 22.70 -18.22 11.16
N GLY A 472 22.64 -19.07 10.13
CA GLY A 472 22.32 -20.50 10.29
C GLY A 472 20.83 -20.83 10.37
N TYR A 473 19.94 -19.85 10.17
CA TYR A 473 18.49 -20.02 10.08
C TYR A 473 17.96 -19.41 8.78
N ASP A 474 16.89 -20.00 8.25
CA ASP A 474 16.26 -19.57 6.99
C ASP A 474 14.97 -18.78 7.24
N SER A 475 14.36 -18.97 8.41
CA SER A 475 13.10 -18.34 8.82
C SER A 475 13.07 -18.05 10.32
N ILE A 476 12.11 -17.22 10.73
CA ILE A 476 11.78 -16.98 12.13
C ILE A 476 10.34 -17.41 12.37
N VAL A 477 10.10 -18.07 13.50
CA VAL A 477 8.76 -18.47 13.93
C VAL A 477 8.48 -17.90 15.32
N GLY A 478 7.55 -16.95 15.38
CA GLY A 478 6.93 -16.53 16.64
C GLY A 478 6.02 -17.66 17.12
N ARG A 479 6.44 -18.42 18.13
CA ARG A 479 5.74 -19.64 18.56
C ARG A 479 4.47 -19.31 19.30
N GLY A 480 3.33 -19.75 18.79
CA GLY A 480 2.04 -19.60 19.43
C GLY A 480 1.89 -20.45 20.68
N ARG A 481 1.05 -20.00 21.62
CA ARG A 481 0.52 -20.86 22.70
C ARG A 481 -0.35 -22.00 22.17
N ASN A 482 -0.84 -21.89 20.94
CA ASN A 482 -1.54 -22.92 20.20
C ASN A 482 -0.89 -23.12 18.82
N GLU A 483 -1.01 -24.33 18.29
CA GLU A 483 -0.59 -24.71 16.94
C GLU A 483 -1.49 -25.85 16.45
N PRO A 484 -1.85 -25.93 15.15
CA PRO A 484 -2.53 -27.09 14.58
C PRO A 484 -1.88 -28.41 15.00
N ASP A 485 -2.69 -29.40 15.42
CA ASP A 485 -2.18 -30.70 15.84
C ASP A 485 -1.31 -31.34 14.74
N PRO A 486 0.01 -31.47 14.94
CA PRO A 486 0.91 -31.97 13.91
C PRO A 486 0.62 -33.41 13.51
N LYS A 487 -0.06 -34.19 14.37
CA LYS A 487 -0.48 -35.57 14.06
C LYS A 487 -1.58 -35.64 13.00
N LYS A 488 -2.24 -34.50 12.73
CA LYS A 488 -3.28 -34.37 11.71
C LYS A 488 -2.78 -33.72 10.44
N ASN A 489 -1.50 -33.37 10.36
CA ASN A 489 -0.91 -32.80 9.15
C ASN A 489 -1.15 -33.72 7.96
N LYS A 490 -1.47 -33.10 6.82
CA LYS A 490 -1.42 -33.74 5.51
C LYS A 490 -0.13 -33.35 4.81
N THR A 491 0.26 -34.13 3.82
CA THR A 491 1.37 -33.81 2.93
C THR A 491 0.84 -33.71 1.51
N VAL A 492 1.26 -32.68 0.79
CA VAL A 492 1.05 -32.52 -0.65
C VAL A 492 2.40 -32.42 -1.34
N ILE A 493 2.45 -32.78 -2.62
CA ILE A 493 3.67 -32.66 -3.42
C ILE A 493 3.48 -31.51 -4.41
N PHE A 494 4.35 -30.50 -4.32
CA PHE A 494 4.45 -29.45 -5.33
C PHE A 494 5.85 -29.48 -5.94
N ASP A 495 5.93 -29.52 -7.27
CA ASP A 495 7.18 -29.49 -8.02
C ASP A 495 8.23 -30.51 -7.50
N GLY A 496 7.76 -31.70 -7.09
CA GLY A 496 8.60 -32.79 -6.56
C GLY A 496 9.05 -32.62 -5.11
N LYS A 497 8.54 -31.62 -4.38
CA LYS A 497 8.85 -31.38 -2.96
C LYS A 497 7.66 -31.68 -2.07
N GLU A 498 7.90 -32.34 -0.94
CA GLU A 498 6.89 -32.55 0.09
C GLU A 498 6.61 -31.24 0.85
N VAL A 499 5.32 -30.93 1.00
CA VAL A 499 4.85 -29.72 1.68
C VAL A 499 3.81 -30.10 2.72
N VAL A 500 4.05 -29.68 3.96
CA VAL A 500 3.15 -29.95 5.08
C VAL A 500 1.96 -29.00 5.02
N VAL A 501 0.75 -29.55 5.17
CA VAL A 501 -0.50 -28.79 5.31
C VAL A 501 -1.07 -28.98 6.73
N PRO A 502 -1.01 -27.95 7.60
CA PRO A 502 -1.45 -27.99 9.00
C PRO A 502 -2.98 -28.07 9.21
N VAL A 503 -3.65 -29.11 8.72
CA VAL A 503 -5.13 -29.22 8.76
C VAL A 503 -5.71 -29.60 10.15
N GLY A 504 -4.86 -29.78 11.15
CA GLY A 504 -5.27 -30.14 12.52
C GLY A 504 -5.99 -29.01 13.24
N ARG A 505 -6.88 -29.36 14.17
CA ARG A 505 -7.41 -28.35 15.11
C ARG A 505 -6.27 -27.82 15.98
N PRO A 506 -6.22 -26.51 16.31
CA PRO A 506 -5.20 -25.99 17.20
C PRO A 506 -5.24 -26.66 18.57
N VAL A 507 -4.08 -27.09 19.05
CA VAL A 507 -3.89 -27.66 20.38
C VAL A 507 -2.89 -26.80 21.17
N PRO A 508 -3.06 -26.70 22.50
CA PRO A 508 -2.12 -25.98 23.35
C PRO A 508 -0.70 -26.51 23.19
N GLN A 509 0.28 -25.62 23.24
CA GLN A 509 1.71 -25.94 23.15
C GLN A 509 2.35 -25.77 24.55
N PRO A 510 2.57 -26.86 25.32
CA PRO A 510 3.09 -26.77 26.69
C PRO A 510 4.44 -26.04 26.81
N GLU A 511 5.31 -26.21 25.80
CA GLU A 511 6.61 -25.54 25.71
C GLU A 511 6.50 -24.01 25.57
N TRP A 512 5.40 -23.51 24.99
CA TRP A 512 5.24 -22.10 24.60
C TRP A 512 4.14 -21.37 25.39
N THR A 513 3.76 -21.88 26.56
CA THR A 513 2.68 -21.30 27.39
C THR A 513 2.92 -19.84 27.78
N GLN A 514 4.17 -19.42 27.94
CA GLN A 514 4.57 -18.04 28.28
C GLN A 514 4.84 -17.16 27.05
N SER A 515 4.58 -17.65 25.84
CA SER A 515 4.81 -16.88 24.62
C SER A 515 3.91 -15.64 24.54
N GLY A 516 4.43 -14.55 24.00
CA GLY A 516 3.66 -13.37 23.62
C GLY A 516 2.70 -13.63 22.45
N PHE A 517 2.92 -14.70 21.68
CA PHE A 517 2.08 -15.07 20.55
C PHE A 517 0.99 -16.04 20.98
N PHE A 518 -0.28 -15.73 20.72
CA PHE A 518 -1.39 -16.67 20.97
C PHE A 518 -1.43 -17.79 19.93
N GLN A 519 -1.19 -17.44 18.66
CA GLN A 519 -1.09 -18.34 17.49
C GLN A 519 0.23 -18.04 16.78
N SER A 520 0.82 -19.06 16.15
CA SER A 520 2.14 -18.92 15.53
C SER A 520 2.17 -17.94 14.36
N GLU A 521 3.31 -17.26 14.20
CA GLU A 521 3.66 -16.43 13.04
C GLU A 521 4.91 -16.99 12.38
N TYR A 522 4.83 -17.26 11.09
CA TYR A 522 5.92 -17.77 10.28
C TYR A 522 6.42 -16.65 9.38
N LEU A 523 7.72 -16.37 9.44
CA LEU A 523 8.34 -15.27 8.70
C LEU A 523 9.51 -15.74 7.86
N VAL A 524 9.51 -15.29 6.60
CA VAL A 524 10.67 -15.32 5.71
C VAL A 524 11.05 -13.90 5.31
N TYR A 525 12.34 -13.71 5.09
CA TYR A 525 12.94 -12.39 4.82
C TYR A 525 13.47 -12.27 3.38
N LYS A 526 13.11 -13.24 2.52
CA LYS A 526 13.35 -13.20 1.08
C LYS A 526 12.05 -13.56 0.39
N GLU A 527 11.62 -12.73 -0.56
CA GLU A 527 10.40 -12.98 -1.35
C GLU A 527 10.49 -14.30 -2.13
N SER A 528 11.70 -14.70 -2.52
CA SER A 528 11.97 -15.96 -3.21
C SER A 528 11.69 -17.20 -2.37
N GLN A 529 11.50 -17.11 -1.05
CA GLN A 529 11.14 -18.24 -0.17
C GLN A 529 9.63 -18.50 -0.11
N ALA A 530 8.84 -17.77 -0.89
CA ALA A 530 7.38 -17.90 -0.94
C ALA A 530 6.90 -18.12 -2.38
N CYS A 531 6.06 -19.13 -2.58
CA CYS A 531 5.37 -19.40 -3.84
C CYS A 531 3.86 -19.52 -3.58
N ILE A 532 3.06 -18.69 -4.24
CA ILE A 532 1.61 -18.73 -4.08
C ILE A 532 1.09 -19.97 -4.80
N ARG A 533 0.38 -20.84 -4.09
CA ARG A 533 -0.20 -22.06 -4.66
C ARG A 533 -1.70 -21.93 -4.88
N TYR A 534 -2.39 -21.21 -4.00
CA TYR A 534 -3.82 -21.01 -4.09
C TYR A 534 -4.26 -19.61 -3.69
N ILE A 535 -5.36 -19.17 -4.31
CA ILE A 535 -6.22 -18.10 -3.82
C ILE A 535 -7.60 -18.69 -3.51
N LEU A 536 -8.14 -18.33 -2.36
CA LEU A 536 -9.41 -18.85 -1.84
C LEU A 536 -10.35 -17.68 -1.57
N LYS A 537 -11.59 -17.81 -2.04
CA LYS A 537 -12.64 -16.82 -1.86
C LYS A 537 -13.59 -17.26 -0.76
N PHE A 538 -13.84 -16.37 0.19
CA PHE A 538 -14.74 -16.59 1.32
C PHE A 538 -15.81 -15.51 1.36
N SER A 539 -16.92 -15.80 2.05
CA SER A 539 -17.85 -14.79 2.53
C SER A 539 -17.55 -14.53 4.01
N PHE A 540 -17.45 -13.27 4.43
CA PHE A 540 -17.06 -12.87 5.79
C PHE A 540 -18.21 -12.21 6.58
N LYS A 541 -19.42 -12.78 6.52
CA LYS A 541 -20.61 -12.25 7.21
C LYS A 541 -20.48 -12.18 8.74
#